data_AF-A0A250IDE1-F1
#
_entry.id   AF-A0A250IDE1-F1
#
_cell.length_a   1.000
_cell.length_b   1.000
_cell.length_c   1.000
_cell.angle_alpha   90.00
_cell.angle_beta   90.00
_cell.angle_gamma   90.00
#
_symmetry.space_group_name_H-M   'P 1'
#
loop_
_entity.id
_entity.type
_entity.pdbx_description
1 polymer ?
#
loop_
_entity_poly.entity_id
_entity_poly.type
_entity_poly.pdbx_seq_one_letter_code
_entity_poly.pdbx_strand_id
1 'polypeptide(L)'
;MEAGNPSSAQKKPSEWGHFTKRALWVRLQGLDADLRILRARRNELSKDGPDLEELEARLVRAKEYAEQSSKRPYRPVDEIWALVHGIEADRLLLMPLDLLPSEVLALEEQFRRKIEEPVAREVWLGQDKNSGPLYQTAKLVKELAFQETLSPNQQQELRLARYELWTARHLVNRHAEKYSRQRSLNMQLRVMSGGLLLAAFFLSFCFNLPQSLYTTLTSRTSEEKIWPLNGILSIALLGVAGAIVANLLSVNPVLSAHGLSNRTQLFGYCLFIKPALGAFAALLVFVLAQSQLLFSIESSGNEPPQARPPNAQQTLSPQYRPPLQIQLGSQRALAYTYIVFFIAIGFSAEKFLGSTMDRVMSKLFVLSEKEEHSPGIPPTTPAPGASRPAFWRRAEA
;
A
#
# COMPACT_ATOMS: atom_id res chain seq x y z
N MET A 1 -35.92 40.58 3.67
CA MET A 1 -36.10 39.18 3.23
C MET A 1 -34.71 38.62 3.01
N GLU A 2 -34.14 38.12 4.10
CA GLU A 2 -32.73 37.72 4.18
C GLU A 2 -32.53 36.27 3.74
N ALA A 3 -31.35 36.04 3.16
CA ALA A 3 -30.88 34.81 2.58
C ALA A 3 -30.81 33.66 3.60
N GLY A 4 -31.54 32.59 3.33
CA GLY A 4 -31.42 31.32 4.04
C GLY A 4 -30.24 30.50 3.48
N ASN A 5 -29.16 30.47 4.24
CA ASN A 5 -27.94 29.69 4.00
C ASN A 5 -28.25 28.17 4.00
N PRO A 6 -28.00 27.39 2.94
CA PRO A 6 -28.16 25.94 3.00
C PRO A 6 -26.93 25.32 3.71
N SER A 7 -27.20 24.92 4.95
CA SER A 7 -26.61 23.82 5.70
C SER A 7 -25.29 23.25 5.18
N SER A 8 -24.26 23.41 6.01
CA SER A 8 -23.06 22.60 6.11
C SER A 8 -23.33 21.11 5.87
N ALA A 9 -23.09 20.63 4.66
CA ALA A 9 -22.97 19.21 4.38
C ALA A 9 -21.73 18.68 5.14
N GLN A 10 -21.97 18.13 6.33
CA GLN A 10 -20.98 17.35 7.07
C GLN A 10 -20.48 16.25 6.13
N LYS A 11 -19.27 16.44 5.59
CA LYS A 11 -18.48 15.39 4.97
C LYS A 11 -18.36 14.26 5.99
N LYS A 12 -19.12 13.19 5.84
CA LYS A 12 -18.90 11.93 6.57
C LYS A 12 -17.47 11.50 6.28
N PRO A 13 -16.56 11.51 7.27
CA PRO A 13 -15.21 11.02 7.07
C PRO A 13 -15.31 9.52 6.77
N SER A 14 -14.43 9.01 5.91
CA SER A 14 -14.40 7.59 5.56
C SER A 14 -14.34 6.74 6.83
N GLU A 15 -15.22 5.73 6.94
CA GLU A 15 -15.38 4.87 8.12
C GLU A 15 -14.04 4.26 8.58
N TRP A 16 -13.14 3.98 7.64
CA TRP A 16 -11.79 3.47 7.90
C TRP A 16 -10.86 4.45 8.61
N GLY A 17 -10.98 5.75 8.32
CA GLY A 17 -10.28 6.79 9.06
C GLY A 17 -10.76 6.90 10.51
N HIS A 18 -12.02 6.52 10.78
CA HIS A 18 -12.54 6.44 12.14
C HIS A 18 -12.03 5.21 12.90
N PHE A 19 -11.87 4.05 12.24
CA PHE A 19 -11.35 2.84 12.88
C PHE A 19 -9.89 2.97 13.31
N THR A 20 -9.02 3.51 12.45
CA THR A 20 -7.61 3.74 12.81
C THR A 20 -7.47 4.83 13.87
N LYS A 21 -8.29 5.89 13.81
CA LYS A 21 -8.32 6.95 14.84
C LYS A 21 -8.83 6.43 16.17
N ARG A 22 -9.93 5.66 16.22
CA ARG A 22 -10.44 5.07 17.46
C ARG A 22 -9.43 4.12 18.08
N ALA A 23 -8.82 3.25 17.27
CA ALA A 23 -7.77 2.35 17.76
C ALA A 23 -6.57 3.11 18.32
N LEU A 24 -6.12 4.17 17.64
CA LEU A 24 -5.06 5.06 18.11
C LEU A 24 -5.43 5.71 19.45
N TRP A 25 -6.63 6.27 19.56
CA TRP A 25 -7.11 6.92 20.79
C TRP A 25 -7.22 5.94 21.96
N VAL A 26 -7.75 4.73 21.73
CA VAL A 26 -7.80 3.67 22.74
C VAL A 26 -6.37 3.32 23.19
N ARG A 27 -5.41 3.26 22.25
CA ARG A 27 -4.02 2.95 22.59
C ARG A 27 -3.37 4.06 23.41
N LEU A 28 -3.59 5.32 23.04
CA LEU A 28 -3.12 6.50 23.78
C LEU A 28 -3.73 6.56 25.19
N GLN A 29 -5.01 6.23 25.34
CA GLN A 29 -5.67 6.16 26.65
C GLN A 29 -5.12 5.02 27.51
N GLY A 30 -4.87 3.85 26.92
CA GLY A 30 -4.21 2.74 27.61
C GLY A 30 -2.82 3.13 28.11
N LEU A 31 -2.00 3.72 27.24
CA LEU A 31 -0.67 4.23 27.62
C LEU A 31 -0.74 5.28 28.74
N ASP A 32 -1.72 6.18 28.69
CA ASP A 32 -1.94 7.17 29.73
C ASP A 32 -2.26 6.54 31.09
N ALA A 33 -3.11 5.51 31.10
CA ALA A 33 -3.43 4.77 32.31
C ALA A 33 -2.18 4.06 32.86
N ASP A 34 -1.40 3.43 32.00
CA ASP A 34 -0.19 2.72 32.38
C ASP A 34 0.87 3.66 32.98
N LEU A 35 1.11 4.81 32.34
CA LEU A 35 2.06 5.81 32.87
C LEU A 35 1.59 6.38 34.21
N ARG A 36 0.28 6.56 34.43
CA ARG A 36 -0.24 6.97 35.74
C ARG A 36 0.02 5.92 36.83
N ILE A 37 -0.09 4.63 36.50
CA ILE A 37 0.26 3.54 37.44
C ILE A 37 1.75 3.60 37.78
N LEU A 38 2.61 3.78 36.78
CA LEU A 38 4.06 3.92 36.98
C LEU A 38 4.40 5.18 37.82
N ARG A 39 3.70 6.29 37.60
CA ARG A 39 3.84 7.51 38.40
C ARG A 39 3.47 7.28 39.86
N ALA A 40 2.37 6.57 40.12
CA ALA A 40 1.97 6.22 41.48
C ALA A 40 3.02 5.35 42.20
N ARG A 41 3.81 4.59 41.44
CA ARG A 41 4.88 3.71 41.94
C ARG A 41 6.29 4.21 41.63
N ARG A 42 6.48 5.54 41.56
CA ARG A 42 7.76 6.16 41.15
C ARG A 42 8.99 5.61 41.90
N ASN A 43 8.84 5.26 43.17
CA ASN A 43 9.92 4.76 44.02
C ASN A 43 10.37 3.33 43.69
N GLU A 44 9.54 2.56 42.99
CA GLU A 44 9.79 1.16 42.60
C GLU A 44 10.29 1.04 41.15
N LEU A 45 10.40 2.16 40.44
CA LEU A 45 10.82 2.18 39.05
C LEU A 45 12.30 1.79 38.90
N SER A 46 12.58 1.14 37.78
CA SER A 46 13.96 0.90 37.34
C SER A 46 14.68 2.24 37.12
N LYS A 47 15.93 2.34 37.59
CA LYS A 47 16.79 3.52 37.35
C LYS A 47 17.54 3.45 36.02
N ASP A 48 17.50 2.31 35.34
CA ASP A 48 18.28 2.06 34.11
C ASP A 48 17.54 2.46 32.82
N GLY A 49 16.36 3.09 32.93
CA GLY A 49 15.50 3.48 31.81
C GLY A 49 15.39 5.00 31.60
N PRO A 50 14.62 5.44 30.59
CA PRO A 50 14.36 6.86 30.33
C PRO A 50 13.56 7.51 31.47
N ASP A 51 13.60 8.83 31.61
CA ASP A 51 12.81 9.49 32.66
C ASP A 51 11.30 9.31 32.41
N LEU A 52 10.53 9.06 33.47
CA LEU A 52 9.07 8.94 33.39
C LEU A 52 8.46 10.25 32.86
N GLU A 53 9.00 11.38 33.28
CA GLU A 53 8.55 12.71 32.84
C GLU A 53 8.78 12.90 31.33
N GLU A 54 9.85 12.32 30.77
CA GLU A 54 10.10 12.32 29.32
C GLU A 54 9.04 11.50 28.57
N LEU A 55 8.68 10.31 29.07
CA LEU A 55 7.65 9.47 28.45
C LEU A 55 6.27 10.13 28.49
N GLU A 56 5.93 10.77 29.60
CA GLU A 56 4.67 11.51 29.73
C GLU A 56 4.63 12.71 28.79
N ALA A 57 5.72 13.46 28.67
CA ALA A 57 5.81 14.56 27.71
C ALA A 57 5.65 14.07 26.26
N ARG A 58 6.25 12.92 25.91
CA ARG A 58 6.08 12.30 24.59
C ARG A 58 4.65 11.84 24.36
N LEU A 59 3.97 11.30 25.37
CA LEU A 59 2.57 10.92 25.27
C LEU A 59 1.66 12.13 25.06
N VAL A 60 1.93 13.25 25.74
CA VAL A 60 1.20 14.52 25.53
C VAL A 60 1.38 14.98 24.09
N ARG A 61 2.61 15.00 23.56
CA ARG A 61 2.86 15.32 22.14
C ARG A 61 2.11 14.38 21.20
N ALA A 62 2.10 13.08 21.47
CA ALA A 62 1.38 12.11 20.65
C ALA A 62 -0.14 12.36 20.64
N LYS A 63 -0.72 12.73 21.79
CA LYS A 63 -2.13 13.15 21.91
C LYS A 63 -2.41 14.43 21.12
N GLU A 64 -1.58 15.46 21.28
CA GLU A 64 -1.70 16.70 20.52
C GLU A 64 -1.61 16.46 19.00
N TYR A 65 -0.68 15.61 18.56
CA TYR A 65 -0.58 15.23 17.16
C TYR A 65 -1.83 14.48 16.67
N ALA A 66 -2.37 13.56 17.48
CA ALA A 66 -3.61 12.87 17.18
C ALA A 66 -4.80 13.85 17.04
N GLU A 67 -4.91 14.83 17.94
CA GLU A 67 -5.93 15.89 17.86
C GLU A 67 -5.75 16.78 16.63
N GLN A 68 -4.54 17.22 16.32
CA GLN A 68 -4.27 18.05 15.14
C GLN A 68 -4.53 17.28 13.84
N SER A 69 -4.21 15.98 13.79
CA SER A 69 -4.53 15.10 12.65
C SER A 69 -6.04 14.93 12.44
N SER A 70 -6.85 15.11 13.49
CA SER A 70 -8.31 15.11 13.37
C SER A 70 -8.80 16.30 12.55
N LYS A 71 -8.11 17.45 12.65
CA LYS A 71 -8.43 18.71 11.97
C LYS A 71 -7.81 18.79 10.56
N ARG A 72 -6.70 18.10 10.30
CA ARG A 72 -6.02 18.08 8.99
C ARG A 72 -5.84 16.63 8.49
N PRO A 73 -6.63 16.16 7.52
CA PRO A 73 -6.67 14.75 7.11
C PRO A 73 -5.42 14.25 6.37
N TYR A 74 -4.45 15.13 6.06
CA TYR A 74 -3.26 14.80 5.27
C TYR A 74 -1.99 14.56 6.08
N ARG A 75 -2.01 14.64 7.42
CA ARG A 75 -0.81 14.32 8.22
C ARG A 75 -0.56 12.80 8.25
N PRO A 76 0.71 12.36 8.19
CA PRO A 76 1.05 10.95 8.20
C PRO A 76 0.76 10.35 9.58
N VAL A 77 -0.29 9.52 9.63
CA VAL A 77 -0.66 8.70 10.80
C VAL A 77 0.51 7.82 11.27
N ASP A 78 1.42 7.50 10.36
CA ASP A 78 2.61 6.69 10.60
C ASP A 78 3.57 7.29 11.63
N GLU A 79 3.75 8.62 11.66
CA GLU A 79 4.64 9.29 12.63
C GLU A 79 4.08 9.18 14.05
N ILE A 80 2.76 9.25 14.20
CA ILE A 80 2.10 9.12 15.50
C ILE A 80 2.23 7.69 16.01
N TRP A 81 2.06 6.68 15.15
CA TRP A 81 2.26 5.28 15.53
C TRP A 81 3.70 5.00 15.93
N ALA A 82 4.69 5.55 15.23
CA ALA A 82 6.08 5.41 15.60
C ALA A 82 6.36 5.97 17.01
N LEU A 83 5.77 7.12 17.35
CA LEU A 83 5.86 7.70 18.70
C LEU A 83 5.17 6.81 19.75
N VAL A 84 3.96 6.33 19.48
CA VAL A 84 3.20 5.42 20.38
C VAL A 84 3.99 4.13 20.63
N HIS A 85 4.51 3.52 19.57
CA HIS A 85 5.29 2.30 19.64
C HIS A 85 6.63 2.49 20.35
N GLY A 86 7.26 3.67 20.20
CA GLY A 86 8.44 4.05 20.97
C GLY A 86 8.15 4.13 22.47
N ILE A 87 7.07 4.80 22.87
CA ILE A 87 6.65 4.91 24.28
C ILE A 87 6.34 3.53 24.86
N GLU A 88 5.64 2.67 24.11
CA GLU A 88 5.33 1.30 24.54
C GLU A 88 6.57 0.45 24.83
N ALA A 89 7.61 0.57 23.99
CA ALA A 89 8.85 -0.16 24.17
C ALA A 89 9.62 0.40 25.38
N ASP A 90 9.78 1.72 25.44
CA ASP A 90 10.55 2.39 26.49
C ASP A 90 9.93 2.18 27.90
N ARG A 91 8.60 2.04 27.98
CA ARG A 91 7.89 1.68 29.21
C ARG A 91 8.40 0.37 29.84
N LEU A 92 8.80 -0.62 29.04
CA LEU A 92 9.30 -1.92 29.53
C LEU A 92 10.61 -1.80 30.31
N LEU A 93 11.41 -0.77 30.03
CA LEU A 93 12.67 -0.52 30.73
C LEU A 93 12.44 0.01 32.16
N LEU A 94 11.31 0.69 32.38
CA LEU A 94 10.96 1.33 33.65
C LEU A 94 10.08 0.48 34.56
N MET A 95 9.29 -0.42 33.97
CA MET A 95 8.25 -1.16 34.65
C MET A 95 8.79 -1.96 35.86
N PRO A 96 8.12 -1.90 37.03
CA PRO A 96 8.51 -2.69 38.19
C PRO A 96 8.35 -4.19 37.91
N LEU A 97 9.08 -5.01 38.69
CA LEU A 97 9.25 -6.44 38.42
C LEU A 97 7.94 -7.22 38.53
N ASP A 98 6.99 -6.78 39.35
CA ASP A 98 5.71 -7.44 39.56
C ASP A 98 4.75 -7.29 38.36
N LEU A 99 4.85 -6.18 37.62
CA LEU A 99 4.03 -5.92 36.43
C LEU A 99 4.61 -6.55 35.16
N LEU A 100 5.94 -6.74 35.10
CA LEU A 100 6.68 -7.21 33.93
C LEU A 100 6.23 -8.58 33.38
N PRO A 101 5.92 -9.62 34.20
CA PRO A 101 5.57 -10.95 33.71
C PRO A 101 4.34 -10.97 32.79
N SER A 102 3.34 -10.15 33.09
CA SER A 102 2.10 -10.07 32.30
C SER A 102 2.36 -9.50 30.90
N GLU A 103 3.19 -8.45 30.81
CA GLU A 103 3.57 -7.80 29.56
C GLU A 103 4.49 -8.67 28.71
N VAL A 104 5.39 -9.41 29.36
CA VAL A 104 6.27 -10.38 28.70
C VAL A 104 5.47 -11.47 28.00
N LEU A 105 4.47 -12.04 28.68
CA LEU A 105 3.59 -13.05 28.08
C LEU A 105 2.83 -12.50 26.87
N ALA A 106 2.28 -11.29 27.00
CA ALA A 106 1.59 -10.63 25.90
C ALA A 106 2.53 -10.33 24.73
N LEU A 107 3.77 -9.92 25.00
CA LEU A 107 4.79 -9.68 23.98
C LEU A 107 5.18 -10.97 23.25
N GLU A 108 5.42 -12.07 23.98
CA GLU A 108 5.75 -13.37 23.40
C GLU A 108 4.64 -13.86 22.46
N GLU A 109 3.39 -13.78 22.89
CA GLU A 109 2.23 -14.15 22.07
C GLU A 109 2.11 -13.26 20.82
N GLN A 110 2.31 -11.94 20.98
CA GLN A 110 2.29 -11.00 19.86
C GLN A 110 3.44 -11.26 18.88
N PHE A 111 4.63 -11.60 19.37
CA PHE A 111 5.78 -11.94 18.55
C PHE A 111 5.49 -13.19 17.70
N ARG A 112 5.02 -14.26 18.34
CA ARG A 112 4.68 -15.52 17.67
C ARG A 112 3.58 -15.37 16.62
N ARG A 113 2.64 -14.45 16.84
CA ARG A 113 1.52 -14.17 15.93
C ARG A 113 1.89 -13.25 14.76
N LYS A 114 2.69 -12.20 15.01
CA LYS A 114 2.91 -11.12 14.02
C LYS A 114 4.15 -11.28 13.18
N ILE A 115 5.15 -12.03 13.65
CA ILE A 115 6.42 -12.19 12.94
C ILE A 115 6.41 -13.53 12.22
N GLU A 116 6.29 -13.46 10.90
CA GLU A 116 6.27 -14.62 10.00
C GLU A 116 7.64 -14.88 9.35
N GLU A 117 8.56 -13.91 9.42
CA GLU A 117 9.88 -14.01 8.79
C GLU A 117 10.71 -15.15 9.40
N PRO A 118 11.16 -16.14 8.61
CA PRO A 118 11.74 -17.37 9.13
C PRO A 118 13.06 -17.11 9.89
N VAL A 119 13.90 -16.21 9.36
CA VAL A 119 15.18 -15.85 9.97
C VAL A 119 14.96 -15.16 11.33
N ALA A 120 14.07 -14.17 11.40
CA ALA A 120 13.77 -13.50 12.66
C ALA A 120 13.11 -14.46 13.68
N ARG A 121 12.26 -15.39 13.24
CA ARG A 121 11.68 -16.40 14.12
C ARG A 121 12.73 -17.36 14.65
N GLU A 122 13.64 -17.84 13.82
CA GLU A 122 14.70 -18.75 14.24
C GLU A 122 15.65 -18.06 15.23
N VAL A 123 16.05 -16.81 14.97
CA VAL A 123 16.93 -16.04 15.86
C VAL A 123 16.29 -15.79 17.23
N TRP A 124 14.99 -15.44 17.29
CA TRP A 124 14.35 -14.98 18.51
C TRP A 124 13.59 -16.06 19.29
N LEU A 125 13.03 -17.06 18.59
CA LEU A 125 12.27 -18.17 19.20
C LEU A 125 13.10 -19.47 19.22
N GLY A 126 14.19 -19.57 18.47
CA GLY A 126 14.97 -20.80 18.29
C GLY A 126 14.30 -21.76 17.32
N GLN A 127 15.04 -22.78 16.88
CA GLN A 127 14.53 -23.81 15.95
C GLN A 127 13.32 -24.56 16.53
N ASP A 128 13.32 -24.81 17.84
CA ASP A 128 12.24 -25.49 18.56
C ASP A 128 11.12 -24.55 19.04
N LYS A 129 11.19 -23.25 18.68
CA LYS A 129 10.28 -22.17 19.09
C LYS A 129 10.22 -21.86 20.60
N ASN A 130 10.91 -22.65 21.43
CA ASN A 130 10.97 -22.51 22.89
C ASN A 130 12.43 -22.48 23.41
N SER A 131 13.41 -22.32 22.54
CA SER A 131 14.84 -22.29 22.92
C SER A 131 15.49 -20.93 22.69
N GLY A 132 14.81 -20.01 22.01
CA GLY A 132 15.34 -18.69 21.69
C GLY A 132 15.37 -17.69 22.86
N PRO A 133 16.06 -16.56 22.66
CA PRO A 133 16.30 -15.53 23.69
C PRO A 133 15.00 -14.97 24.28
N LEU A 134 13.94 -14.80 23.47
CA LEU A 134 12.66 -14.28 23.96
C LEU A 134 11.98 -15.23 24.95
N TYR A 135 12.07 -16.54 24.74
CA TYR A 135 11.50 -17.52 25.65
C TYR A 135 12.32 -17.64 26.93
N GLN A 136 13.66 -17.60 26.81
CA GLN A 136 14.57 -17.67 27.96
C GLN A 136 14.42 -16.44 28.87
N THR A 137 14.36 -15.24 28.29
CA THR A 137 14.10 -14.00 29.05
C THR A 137 12.72 -14.00 29.68
N ALA A 138 11.71 -14.51 28.98
CA ALA A 138 10.37 -14.62 29.54
C ALA A 138 10.30 -15.55 30.74
N LYS A 139 11.05 -16.66 30.70
CA LYS A 139 11.17 -17.60 31.81
C LYS A 139 11.93 -16.97 32.99
N LEU A 140 13.07 -16.33 32.72
CA LEU A 140 13.89 -15.67 33.73
C LEU A 140 13.11 -14.58 34.46
N VAL A 141 12.38 -13.71 33.75
CA VAL A 141 11.56 -12.67 34.38
C VAL A 141 10.51 -13.26 35.30
N LYS A 142 9.83 -14.34 34.89
CA LYS A 142 8.84 -15.01 35.73
C LYS A 142 9.46 -15.56 37.00
N GLU A 143 10.62 -16.20 36.89
CA GLU A 143 11.35 -16.76 38.03
C GLU A 143 11.82 -15.67 39.01
N LEU A 144 12.33 -14.54 38.49
CA LEU A 144 12.76 -13.41 39.30
C LEU A 144 11.58 -12.69 39.97
N ALA A 145 10.40 -12.64 39.33
CA ALA A 145 9.24 -11.94 39.87
C ALA A 145 8.66 -12.56 41.15
N PHE A 146 8.96 -13.83 41.45
CA PHE A 146 8.57 -14.48 42.70
C PHE A 146 9.56 -14.25 43.85
N GLN A 147 10.67 -13.55 43.61
CA GLN A 147 11.70 -13.29 44.63
C GLN A 147 11.48 -11.91 45.27
N GLU A 148 11.46 -11.86 46.61
CA GLU A 148 11.27 -10.60 47.35
C GLU A 148 12.49 -9.67 47.29
N THR A 149 13.70 -10.23 47.17
CA THR A 149 14.94 -9.46 47.05
C THR A 149 15.85 -10.06 45.98
N LEU A 150 16.40 -9.20 45.13
CA LEU A 150 17.29 -9.58 44.03
C LEU A 150 18.75 -9.34 44.42
N SER A 151 19.59 -10.35 44.23
CA SER A 151 21.04 -10.22 44.31
C SER A 151 21.57 -9.26 43.22
N PRO A 152 22.76 -8.64 43.39
CA PRO A 152 23.31 -7.72 42.39
C PRO A 152 23.52 -8.36 41.01
N ASN A 153 23.84 -9.66 40.95
CA ASN A 153 23.95 -10.40 39.69
C ASN A 153 22.57 -10.56 39.01
N GLN A 154 21.54 -10.91 39.78
CA GLN A 154 20.17 -11.00 39.24
C GLN A 154 19.61 -9.65 38.80
N GLN A 155 20.00 -8.55 39.45
CA GLN A 155 19.68 -7.20 38.99
C GLN A 155 20.35 -6.90 37.64
N GLN A 156 21.57 -7.39 37.40
CA GLN A 156 22.23 -7.27 36.11
C GLN A 156 21.56 -8.13 35.03
N GLU A 157 21.19 -9.37 35.36
CA GLU A 157 20.43 -10.25 34.46
C GLU A 157 19.06 -9.66 34.10
N LEU A 158 18.35 -9.08 35.08
CA LEU A 158 17.08 -8.40 34.85
C LEU A 158 17.24 -7.19 33.91
N ARG A 159 18.33 -6.43 34.05
CA ARG A 159 18.63 -5.31 33.13
C ARG A 159 18.81 -5.82 31.71
N LEU A 160 19.58 -6.89 31.51
CA LEU A 160 19.74 -7.51 30.20
C LEU A 160 18.41 -8.00 29.62
N ALA A 161 17.62 -8.69 30.43
CA ALA A 161 16.29 -9.18 30.03
C ALA A 161 15.37 -8.03 29.60
N ARG A 162 15.38 -6.90 30.31
CA ARG A 162 14.61 -5.70 29.92
C ARG A 162 15.04 -5.15 28.56
N TYR A 163 16.34 -5.11 28.25
CA TYR A 163 16.84 -4.68 26.94
C TYR A 163 16.47 -5.65 25.80
N GLU A 164 16.50 -6.96 26.07
CA GLU A 164 16.04 -7.97 25.11
C GLU A 164 14.53 -7.86 24.84
N LEU A 165 13.73 -7.62 25.88
CA LEU A 165 12.30 -7.38 25.73
C LEU A 165 12.01 -6.08 24.99
N TRP A 166 12.76 -5.02 25.28
CA TRP A 166 12.67 -3.73 24.58
C TRP A 166 12.97 -3.89 23.08
N THR A 167 14.02 -4.61 22.72
CA THR A 167 14.37 -4.89 21.31
C THR A 167 13.34 -5.76 20.62
N ALA A 168 12.85 -6.82 21.27
CA ALA A 168 11.78 -7.66 20.74
C ALA A 168 10.49 -6.85 20.52
N ARG A 169 10.13 -5.95 21.45
CA ARG A 169 8.98 -5.05 21.34
C ARG A 169 9.11 -4.13 20.13
N HIS A 170 10.27 -3.52 19.93
CA HIS A 170 10.54 -2.70 18.75
C HIS A 170 10.40 -3.48 17.45
N LEU A 171 10.87 -4.73 17.40
CA LEU A 171 10.76 -5.56 16.22
C LEU A 171 9.29 -5.89 15.89
N VAL A 172 8.50 -6.27 16.90
CA VAL A 172 7.05 -6.49 16.76
C VAL A 172 6.33 -5.23 16.27
N ASN A 173 6.68 -4.08 16.85
CA ASN A 173 6.08 -2.80 16.48
C ASN A 173 6.46 -2.40 15.05
N ARG A 174 7.72 -2.55 14.64
CA ARG A 174 8.18 -2.28 13.26
C ARG A 174 7.44 -3.15 12.23
N HIS A 175 7.21 -4.43 12.53
CA HIS A 175 6.41 -5.30 11.66
C HIS A 175 4.94 -4.85 11.58
N ALA A 176 4.34 -4.47 12.71
CA ALA A 176 2.96 -3.96 12.73
C ALA A 176 2.81 -2.65 11.95
N GLU A 177 3.78 -1.74 12.09
CA GLU A 177 3.87 -0.49 11.33
C GLU A 177 4.01 -0.75 9.83
N LYS A 178 4.95 -1.63 9.43
CA LYS A 178 5.16 -1.99 8.03
C LYS A 178 3.88 -2.51 7.39
N TYR A 179 3.21 -3.45 8.04
CA TYR A 179 1.97 -4.04 7.51
C TYR A 179 0.82 -3.05 7.45
N SER A 180 0.61 -2.25 8.50
CA SER A 180 -0.43 -1.23 8.53
C SER A 180 -0.20 -0.14 7.48
N ARG A 181 1.06 0.27 7.28
CA ARG A 181 1.48 1.21 6.22
C ARG A 181 1.20 0.64 4.84
N GLN A 182 1.62 -0.60 4.56
CA GLN A 182 1.34 -1.26 3.28
C GLN A 182 -0.15 -1.32 3.00
N ARG A 183 -0.96 -1.71 4.00
CA ARG A 183 -2.42 -1.77 3.87
C ARG A 183 -3.04 -0.39 3.59
N SER A 184 -2.58 0.65 4.30
CA SER A 184 -3.03 2.03 4.11
C SER A 184 -2.70 2.55 2.70
N LEU A 185 -1.46 2.33 2.24
CA LEU A 185 -1.02 2.72 0.90
C LEU A 185 -1.80 1.99 -0.19
N ASN A 186 -1.99 0.66 -0.05
CA ASN A 186 -2.79 -0.12 -0.98
C ASN A 186 -4.24 0.39 -1.06
N MET A 187 -4.84 0.73 0.08
CA MET A 187 -6.20 1.28 0.11
C MET A 187 -6.28 2.65 -0.55
N GLN A 188 -5.35 3.56 -0.26
CA GLN A 188 -5.29 4.87 -0.90
C GLN A 188 -5.13 4.73 -2.41
N LEU A 189 -4.22 3.85 -2.86
CA LEU A 189 -4.01 3.59 -4.27
C LEU A 189 -5.27 3.07 -4.94
N ARG A 190 -5.98 2.12 -4.34
CA ARG A 190 -7.26 1.60 -4.86
C ARG A 190 -8.33 2.69 -4.96
N VAL A 191 -8.46 3.54 -3.95
CA VAL A 191 -9.43 4.65 -3.96
C VAL A 191 -9.08 5.65 -5.06
N MET A 192 -7.81 6.02 -5.20
CA MET A 192 -7.36 6.96 -6.23
C MET A 192 -7.50 6.38 -7.64
N SER A 193 -7.11 5.11 -7.84
CA SER A 193 -7.31 4.40 -9.10
C SER A 193 -8.80 4.27 -9.46
N GLY A 194 -9.66 3.98 -8.49
CA GLY A 194 -11.11 3.98 -8.70
C GLY A 194 -11.66 5.36 -9.06
N GLY A 195 -11.17 6.42 -8.41
CA GLY A 195 -11.49 7.80 -8.78
C GLY A 195 -11.02 8.16 -10.19
N LEU A 196 -9.84 7.70 -10.59
CA LEU A 196 -9.30 7.92 -11.94
C LEU A 196 -10.07 7.15 -13.01
N LEU A 197 -10.56 5.95 -12.69
CA LEU A 197 -11.47 5.18 -13.55
C LEU A 197 -12.78 5.95 -13.76
N LEU A 198 -13.39 6.45 -12.67
CA LEU A 198 -14.60 7.28 -12.77
C LEU A 198 -14.36 8.56 -13.57
N ALA A 199 -13.22 9.20 -13.39
CA ALA A 199 -12.83 10.37 -14.18
C ALA A 199 -12.69 10.02 -15.67
N ALA A 200 -12.08 8.88 -16.01
CA ALA A 200 -11.97 8.40 -17.39
C ALA A 200 -13.35 8.14 -18.02
N PHE A 201 -14.28 7.54 -17.28
CA PHE A 201 -15.68 7.37 -17.72
C PHE A 201 -16.40 8.71 -17.90
N PHE A 202 -16.23 9.63 -16.97
CA PHE A 202 -16.82 10.97 -17.05
C PHE A 202 -16.27 11.76 -18.25
N LEU A 203 -14.96 11.73 -18.48
CA LEU A 203 -14.33 12.29 -19.67
C LEU A 203 -14.89 11.64 -20.95
N SER A 204 -15.04 10.32 -20.95
CA SER A 204 -15.63 9.59 -22.08
C SER A 204 -17.05 10.04 -22.41
N PHE A 205 -17.85 10.30 -21.37
CA PHE A 205 -19.20 10.85 -21.52
C PHE A 205 -19.20 12.30 -22.03
N CYS A 206 -18.43 13.20 -21.41
CA CYS A 206 -18.39 14.63 -21.75
C CYS A 206 -17.96 14.90 -23.20
N PHE A 207 -17.08 14.06 -23.74
CA PHE A 207 -16.56 14.22 -25.11
C PHE A 207 -17.33 13.39 -26.15
N ASN A 208 -18.47 12.77 -25.80
CA ASN A 208 -19.22 11.87 -26.70
C ASN A 208 -18.31 10.85 -27.40
N LEU A 209 -17.35 10.32 -26.64
CA LEU A 209 -16.30 9.47 -27.17
C LEU A 209 -16.82 8.24 -27.92
N PRO A 210 -17.89 7.54 -27.50
CA PRO A 210 -18.43 6.39 -28.25
C PRO A 210 -18.80 6.72 -29.70
N GLN A 211 -19.33 7.92 -29.94
CA GLN A 211 -19.70 8.37 -31.28
C GLN A 211 -18.46 8.77 -32.09
N SER A 212 -17.47 9.42 -31.46
CA SER A 212 -16.19 9.71 -32.11
C SER A 212 -15.39 8.45 -32.45
N LEU A 213 -15.41 7.44 -31.57
CA LEU A 213 -14.79 6.14 -31.76
C LEU A 213 -15.43 5.41 -32.94
N TYR A 214 -16.77 5.46 -33.04
CA TYR A 214 -17.49 4.96 -34.21
C TYR A 214 -17.01 5.64 -35.49
N THR A 215 -16.96 6.97 -35.54
CA THR A 215 -16.49 7.69 -36.74
C THR A 215 -15.05 7.35 -37.11
N THR A 216 -14.18 7.13 -36.12
CA THR A 216 -12.75 6.82 -36.34
C THR A 216 -12.52 5.38 -36.79
N LEU A 217 -13.41 4.46 -36.38
CA LEU A 217 -13.40 3.07 -36.86
C LEU A 217 -13.98 2.97 -38.28
N THR A 218 -15.01 3.75 -38.60
CA THR A 218 -15.68 3.71 -39.91
C THR A 218 -15.04 4.63 -40.96
N SER A 219 -14.20 5.61 -40.59
CA SER A 219 -13.51 6.51 -41.53
C SER A 219 -12.48 5.80 -42.43
N ARG A 220 -12.40 4.47 -42.37
CA ARG A 220 -11.61 3.61 -43.26
C ARG A 220 -11.86 3.88 -44.76
N THR A 221 -12.98 4.51 -45.09
CA THR A 221 -13.47 4.73 -46.46
C THR A 221 -13.37 6.17 -46.97
N SER A 222 -12.95 7.15 -46.17
CA SER A 222 -12.93 8.57 -46.57
C SER A 222 -11.50 9.04 -46.81
N GLU A 223 -11.24 9.68 -47.96
CA GLU A 223 -9.92 10.10 -48.45
C GLU A 223 -9.20 11.15 -47.57
N GLU A 224 -9.83 11.64 -46.49
CA GLU A 224 -9.23 12.58 -45.56
C GLU A 224 -8.43 11.86 -44.46
N LYS A 225 -7.11 11.91 -44.63
CA LYS A 225 -6.08 11.12 -43.94
C LYS A 225 -5.80 11.50 -42.47
N ILE A 226 -6.65 12.30 -41.83
CA ILE A 226 -6.41 12.84 -40.49
C ILE A 226 -7.39 12.20 -39.51
N TRP A 227 -6.88 11.33 -38.63
CA TRP A 227 -7.69 10.76 -37.55
C TRP A 227 -8.16 11.86 -36.60
N PRO A 228 -9.46 11.92 -36.26
CA PRO A 228 -9.94 12.91 -35.32
C PRO A 228 -9.32 12.64 -33.95
N LEU A 229 -8.75 13.68 -33.34
CA LEU A 229 -8.08 13.60 -32.03
C LEU A 229 -8.98 12.97 -30.96
N ASN A 230 -10.29 13.23 -31.03
CA ASN A 230 -11.28 12.66 -30.11
C ASN A 230 -11.37 11.12 -30.22
N GLY A 231 -11.20 10.56 -31.42
CA GLY A 231 -11.18 9.12 -31.64
C GLY A 231 -9.95 8.44 -31.05
N ILE A 232 -8.77 9.04 -31.27
CA ILE A 232 -7.51 8.60 -30.67
C ILE A 232 -7.61 8.66 -29.14
N LEU A 233 -8.14 9.76 -28.60
CA LEU A 233 -8.36 9.94 -27.16
C LEU A 233 -9.32 8.89 -26.60
N SER A 234 -10.37 8.52 -27.34
CA SER A 234 -11.31 7.45 -26.95
C SER A 234 -10.62 6.11 -26.79
N ILE A 235 -9.81 5.73 -27.77
CA ILE A 235 -9.06 4.46 -27.76
C ILE A 235 -8.06 4.45 -26.61
N ALA A 236 -7.34 5.56 -26.42
CA ALA A 236 -6.40 5.74 -25.32
C ALA A 236 -7.11 5.59 -23.95
N LEU A 237 -8.27 6.23 -23.75
CA LEU A 237 -9.04 6.16 -22.51
C LEU A 237 -9.58 4.76 -22.20
N LEU A 238 -9.95 3.98 -23.23
CA LEU A 238 -10.34 2.58 -23.05
C LEU A 238 -9.16 1.70 -22.65
N GLY A 239 -7.98 1.92 -23.24
CA GLY A 239 -6.74 1.27 -22.83
C GLY A 239 -6.35 1.62 -21.39
N VAL A 240 -6.47 2.90 -21.01
CA VAL A 240 -6.31 3.40 -19.63
C VAL A 240 -7.27 2.69 -18.68
N ALA A 241 -8.55 2.60 -19.03
CA ALA A 241 -9.55 1.93 -18.20
C ALA A 241 -9.21 0.45 -17.97
N GLY A 242 -8.80 -0.27 -19.02
CA GLY A 242 -8.33 -1.65 -18.93
C GLY A 242 -7.14 -1.83 -17.97
N ALA A 243 -6.13 -0.96 -18.10
CA ALA A 243 -4.95 -0.99 -17.23
C ALA A 243 -5.28 -0.64 -15.76
N ILE A 244 -6.18 0.31 -15.52
CA ILE A 244 -6.64 0.64 -14.16
C ILE A 244 -7.37 -0.55 -13.53
N VAL A 245 -8.25 -1.22 -14.29
CA VAL A 245 -8.95 -2.42 -13.82
C VAL A 245 -7.94 -3.53 -13.48
N ALA A 246 -6.92 -3.74 -14.33
CA ALA A 246 -5.84 -4.67 -14.04
C ALA A 246 -5.08 -4.33 -12.74
N ASN A 247 -4.79 -3.05 -12.52
CA ASN A 247 -4.12 -2.57 -11.31
C ASN A 247 -5.00 -2.77 -10.06
N LEU A 248 -6.31 -2.46 -10.14
CA LEU A 248 -7.26 -2.66 -9.05
C LEU A 248 -7.42 -4.13 -8.65
N LEU A 249 -7.39 -5.04 -9.65
CA LEU A 249 -7.46 -6.49 -9.45
C LEU A 249 -6.11 -7.12 -9.09
N SER A 250 -5.00 -6.40 -9.26
CA SER A 250 -3.69 -6.90 -8.84
C SER A 250 -3.59 -6.90 -7.31
N VAL A 251 -3.18 -8.04 -6.76
CA VAL A 251 -3.02 -8.25 -5.31
C VAL A 251 -1.59 -7.90 -4.87
N ASN A 252 -0.74 -7.43 -5.79
CA ASN A 252 0.67 -7.19 -5.50
C ASN A 252 0.80 -6.20 -4.34
N PRO A 253 1.33 -6.62 -3.19
CA PRO A 253 1.52 -5.71 -2.08
C PRO A 253 2.53 -4.66 -2.52
N VAL A 254 2.11 -3.40 -2.47
CA VAL A 254 3.04 -2.27 -2.61
C VAL A 254 4.18 -2.48 -1.62
N LEU A 255 5.40 -2.60 -2.16
CA LEU A 255 6.62 -2.59 -1.36
C LEU A 255 6.64 -1.28 -0.58
N SER A 256 6.69 -1.37 0.74
CA SER A 256 6.69 -0.24 1.66
C SER A 256 8.02 0.49 1.58
N ALA A 257 8.27 1.22 0.51
CA ALA A 257 9.46 2.03 0.40
C ALA A 257 9.43 3.12 1.49
N HIS A 258 10.49 3.21 2.27
CA HIS A 258 10.64 4.20 3.33
C HIS A 258 10.85 5.60 2.71
N GLY A 259 10.15 6.62 3.21
CA GLY A 259 10.33 8.02 2.81
C GLY A 259 9.28 8.63 1.86
N LEU A 260 9.08 9.95 1.96
CA LEU A 260 8.10 10.72 1.20
C LEU A 260 8.36 10.67 -0.32
N SER A 261 9.64 10.74 -0.73
CA SER A 261 10.06 10.69 -2.14
C SER A 261 9.73 9.35 -2.80
N ASN A 262 9.98 8.25 -2.10
CA ASN A 262 9.67 6.92 -2.62
C ASN A 262 8.16 6.67 -2.70
N ARG A 263 7.39 7.22 -1.75
CA ARG A 263 5.93 7.19 -1.78
C ARG A 263 5.38 7.93 -2.99
N THR A 264 5.82 9.15 -3.27
CA THR A 264 5.33 9.93 -4.42
C THR A 264 5.71 9.28 -5.75
N GLN A 265 6.91 8.73 -5.87
CA GLN A 265 7.34 7.98 -7.05
C GLN A 265 6.47 6.75 -7.30
N LEU A 266 6.16 5.99 -6.24
CA LEU A 266 5.27 4.85 -6.32
C LEU A 266 3.84 5.25 -6.73
N PHE A 267 3.28 6.32 -6.14
CA PHE A 267 1.97 6.83 -6.57
C PHE A 267 2.00 7.28 -8.03
N GLY A 268 3.06 7.98 -8.45
CA GLY A 268 3.27 8.40 -9.83
C GLY A 268 3.29 7.20 -10.78
N TYR A 269 4.02 6.16 -10.41
CA TYR A 269 4.12 4.91 -11.15
C TYR A 269 2.77 4.21 -11.31
N CYS A 270 2.04 4.00 -10.22
CA CYS A 270 0.78 3.28 -10.26
C CYS A 270 -0.39 4.08 -10.84
N LEU A 271 -0.40 5.42 -10.69
CA LEU A 271 -1.51 6.27 -11.14
C LEU A 271 -1.33 6.82 -12.57
N PHE A 272 -0.10 6.94 -13.06
CA PHE A 272 0.16 7.53 -14.38
C PHE A 272 0.89 6.58 -15.33
N ILE A 273 1.98 5.95 -14.87
CA ILE A 273 2.82 5.13 -15.76
C ILE A 273 2.09 3.86 -16.18
N LYS A 274 1.50 3.12 -15.23
CA LYS A 274 0.72 1.90 -15.54
C LYS A 274 -0.48 2.18 -16.47
N PRO A 275 -1.34 3.18 -16.20
CA PRO A 275 -2.41 3.54 -17.13
C PRO A 275 -1.93 4.01 -18.51
N ALA A 276 -0.84 4.79 -18.57
CA ALA A 276 -0.27 5.25 -19.84
C ALA A 276 0.20 4.09 -20.72
N LEU A 277 0.74 3.03 -20.11
CA LEU A 277 1.12 1.80 -20.81
C LEU A 277 -0.08 1.12 -21.48
N GLY A 278 -1.22 1.07 -20.77
CA GLY A 278 -2.48 0.57 -21.31
C GLY A 278 -2.99 1.41 -22.49
N ALA A 279 -2.88 2.73 -22.38
CA ALA A 279 -3.22 3.67 -23.45
C ALA A 279 -2.38 3.39 -24.71
N PHE A 280 -1.07 3.28 -24.53
CA PHE A 280 -0.12 3.02 -25.61
C PHE A 280 -0.38 1.66 -26.28
N ALA A 281 -0.64 0.61 -25.50
CA ALA A 281 -0.94 -0.71 -26.04
C ALA A 281 -2.24 -0.71 -26.87
N ALA A 282 -3.30 -0.05 -26.41
CA ALA A 282 -4.54 0.07 -27.16
C ALA A 282 -4.35 0.83 -28.49
N LEU A 283 -3.58 1.91 -28.48
CA LEU A 283 -3.25 2.67 -29.69
C LEU A 283 -2.41 1.86 -30.67
N LEU A 284 -1.39 1.13 -30.18
CA LEU A 284 -0.55 0.29 -31.03
C LEU A 284 -1.38 -0.81 -31.70
N VAL A 285 -2.27 -1.46 -30.96
CA VAL A 285 -3.16 -2.49 -31.52
C VAL A 285 -4.18 -1.87 -32.48
N PHE A 286 -4.65 -0.65 -32.23
CA PHE A 286 -5.49 0.06 -33.20
C PHE A 286 -4.75 0.31 -34.53
N VAL A 287 -3.49 0.77 -34.49
CA VAL A 287 -2.67 0.94 -35.70
C VAL A 287 -2.50 -0.40 -36.43
N LEU A 288 -2.31 -1.49 -35.68
CA LEU A 288 -2.17 -2.85 -36.21
C LEU A 288 -3.48 -3.39 -36.82
N ALA A 289 -4.63 -3.04 -36.24
CA ALA A 289 -5.94 -3.38 -36.77
C ALA A 289 -6.23 -2.60 -38.08
N GLN A 290 -5.81 -1.34 -38.14
CA GLN A 290 -5.95 -0.51 -39.35
C GLN A 290 -5.07 -1.02 -40.49
N SER A 291 -3.86 -1.51 -40.19
CA SER A 291 -2.94 -2.02 -41.20
C SER A 291 -3.36 -3.34 -41.85
N GLN A 292 -4.38 -4.03 -41.32
CA GLN A 292 -4.88 -5.34 -41.82
C GLN A 292 -3.82 -6.45 -41.88
N LEU A 293 -2.67 -6.29 -41.21
CA LEU A 293 -1.58 -7.25 -41.30
C LEU A 293 -1.87 -8.57 -40.58
N LEU A 294 -2.66 -8.53 -39.49
CA LEU A 294 -2.85 -9.68 -38.60
C LEU A 294 -4.32 -10.05 -38.36
N PHE A 295 -5.24 -9.08 -38.26
CA PHE A 295 -6.66 -9.36 -38.06
C PHE A 295 -7.53 -8.28 -38.69
N SER A 296 -8.73 -8.66 -39.16
CA SER A 296 -9.78 -7.75 -39.62
C SER A 296 -11.10 -8.07 -38.91
N ILE A 297 -11.78 -7.05 -38.40
CA ILE A 297 -13.12 -7.15 -37.82
C ILE A 297 -14.06 -6.40 -38.76
N GLU A 298 -14.93 -7.13 -39.43
CA GLU A 298 -15.83 -6.59 -40.47
C GLU A 298 -17.28 -6.77 -40.04
N SER A 299 -18.14 -5.80 -40.37
CA SER A 299 -19.57 -5.96 -40.16
C SER A 299 -20.26 -6.40 -41.44
N SER A 300 -21.01 -7.48 -41.39
CA SER A 300 -21.89 -7.95 -42.46
C SER A 300 -23.23 -7.19 -42.42
N GLY A 301 -23.17 -5.86 -42.54
CA GLY A 301 -24.37 -5.01 -42.53
C GLY A 301 -24.95 -4.83 -43.93
N ASN A 302 -25.96 -5.64 -44.27
CA ASN A 302 -26.96 -5.48 -45.35
C ASN A 302 -26.48 -4.96 -46.71
N GLU A 303 -25.85 -5.81 -47.53
CA GLU A 303 -26.13 -5.78 -48.97
C GLU A 303 -27.20 -6.83 -49.28
N PRO A 304 -28.32 -6.47 -49.95
CA PRO A 304 -29.29 -7.46 -50.41
C PRO A 304 -28.62 -8.42 -51.41
N PRO A 305 -29.03 -9.71 -51.47
CA PRO A 305 -28.41 -10.73 -52.32
C PRO A 305 -28.59 -10.51 -53.84
N GLN A 306 -29.00 -9.33 -54.30
CA GLN A 306 -29.28 -9.02 -55.70
C GLN A 306 -28.58 -7.76 -56.24
N ALA A 307 -27.49 -7.31 -55.63
CA ALA A 307 -26.63 -6.28 -56.21
C ALA A 307 -25.13 -6.63 -56.15
N ARG A 308 -24.78 -7.93 -56.14
CA ARG A 308 -23.43 -8.32 -56.57
C ARG A 308 -23.38 -8.29 -58.09
N PRO A 309 -22.65 -7.37 -58.75
CA PRO A 309 -22.13 -7.69 -60.06
C PRO A 309 -21.27 -8.96 -59.91
N PRO A 310 -21.34 -9.93 -60.84
CA PRO A 310 -20.65 -11.23 -60.73
C PRO A 310 -19.12 -11.14 -60.62
N ASN A 311 -18.54 -9.94 -60.58
CA ASN A 311 -17.10 -9.68 -60.53
C ASN A 311 -16.61 -9.00 -59.24
N ALA A 312 -17.46 -8.74 -58.23
CA ALA A 312 -17.01 -8.16 -56.95
C ALA A 312 -16.55 -9.20 -55.92
N GLN A 313 -16.10 -10.38 -56.37
CA GLN A 313 -15.46 -11.39 -55.51
C GLN A 313 -13.94 -11.51 -55.71
N GLN A 314 -13.32 -10.66 -56.53
CA GLN A 314 -11.87 -10.74 -56.77
C GLN A 314 -11.24 -9.37 -57.00
N THR A 315 -10.71 -8.76 -55.93
CA THR A 315 -9.49 -7.92 -55.99
C THR A 315 -8.85 -7.75 -54.61
N LEU A 316 -8.75 -8.85 -53.84
CA LEU A 316 -7.58 -9.04 -52.97
C LEU A 316 -7.01 -10.39 -53.39
N SER A 317 -5.84 -10.36 -54.01
CA SER A 317 -5.07 -11.54 -54.37
C SER A 317 -5.03 -12.50 -53.15
N PRO A 318 -5.10 -13.83 -53.35
CA PRO A 318 -5.15 -14.82 -52.26
C PRO A 318 -3.96 -14.78 -51.28
N GLN A 319 -2.98 -13.91 -51.52
CA GLN A 319 -1.83 -13.61 -50.66
C GLN A 319 -2.08 -12.57 -49.55
N TYR A 320 -3.17 -11.79 -49.58
CA TYR A 320 -3.43 -10.70 -48.63
C TYR A 320 -4.75 -10.89 -47.86
N ARG A 321 -5.04 -12.11 -47.41
CA ARG A 321 -6.11 -12.32 -46.41
C ARG A 321 -5.48 -12.29 -45.02
N PRO A 322 -5.95 -11.43 -44.10
CA PRO A 322 -5.48 -11.49 -42.72
C PRO A 322 -5.83 -12.86 -42.13
N PRO A 323 -4.95 -13.45 -41.31
CA PRO A 323 -5.13 -14.80 -40.79
C PRO A 323 -6.35 -14.95 -39.87
N LEU A 324 -6.90 -13.85 -39.34
CA LEU A 324 -8.08 -13.88 -38.47
C LEU A 324 -9.13 -12.84 -38.93
N GLN A 325 -10.31 -13.32 -39.30
CA GLN A 325 -11.46 -12.50 -39.69
C GLN A 325 -12.65 -12.74 -38.75
N ILE A 326 -13.14 -11.67 -38.13
CA ILE A 326 -14.33 -11.72 -37.26
C ILE A 326 -15.45 -10.96 -37.98
N GLN A 327 -16.50 -11.68 -38.40
CA GLN A 327 -17.67 -11.10 -39.06
C GLN A 327 -18.79 -10.86 -38.04
N LEU A 328 -19.32 -9.64 -37.98
CA LEU A 328 -20.36 -9.22 -37.05
C LEU A 328 -21.62 -8.76 -37.78
N GLY A 329 -22.78 -9.30 -37.41
CA GLY A 329 -24.07 -9.01 -38.08
C GLY A 329 -24.62 -7.58 -37.91
N SER A 330 -23.97 -6.72 -37.11
CA SER A 330 -24.42 -5.34 -36.89
C SER A 330 -23.25 -4.37 -36.76
N GLN A 331 -23.37 -3.19 -37.37
CA GLN A 331 -22.38 -2.13 -37.27
C GLN A 331 -22.24 -1.59 -35.84
N ARG A 332 -23.29 -1.67 -35.01
CA ARG A 332 -23.20 -1.33 -33.57
C ARG A 332 -22.39 -2.36 -32.79
N ALA A 333 -22.51 -3.65 -33.16
CA ALA A 333 -21.74 -4.72 -32.53
C ALA A 333 -20.24 -4.57 -32.78
N LEU A 334 -19.84 -4.00 -33.92
CA LEU A 334 -18.45 -3.67 -34.23
C LEU A 334 -17.86 -2.69 -33.20
N ALA A 335 -18.56 -1.59 -32.92
CA ALA A 335 -18.09 -0.60 -31.94
C ALA A 335 -17.94 -1.19 -30.52
N TYR A 336 -18.93 -1.96 -30.05
CA TYR A 336 -18.85 -2.61 -28.74
C TYR A 336 -17.75 -3.68 -28.66
N THR A 337 -17.53 -4.42 -29.75
CA THR A 337 -16.44 -5.42 -29.82
C THR A 337 -15.08 -4.73 -29.70
N TYR A 338 -14.86 -3.62 -30.39
CA TYR A 338 -13.63 -2.83 -30.25
C TYR A 338 -13.48 -2.23 -28.86
N ILE A 339 -14.56 -1.77 -28.23
CA ILE A 339 -14.52 -1.26 -26.85
C ILE A 339 -14.03 -2.35 -25.89
N VAL A 340 -14.64 -3.53 -25.93
CA VAL A 340 -14.24 -4.67 -25.09
C VAL A 340 -12.80 -5.08 -25.40
N PHE A 341 -12.42 -5.08 -26.69
CA PHE A 341 -11.08 -5.45 -27.13
C PHE A 341 -10.01 -4.49 -26.62
N PHE A 342 -10.21 -3.17 -26.72
CA PHE A 342 -9.24 -2.18 -26.21
C PHE A 342 -9.11 -2.21 -24.69
N ILE A 343 -10.21 -2.44 -23.96
CA ILE A 343 -10.17 -2.67 -22.52
C ILE A 343 -9.37 -3.93 -22.20
N ALA A 344 -9.60 -5.04 -22.92
CA ALA A 344 -8.88 -6.29 -22.73
C ALA A 344 -7.37 -6.17 -23.04
N ILE A 345 -7.02 -5.38 -24.06
CA ILE A 345 -5.62 -5.08 -24.41
C ILE A 345 -4.96 -4.26 -23.33
N GLY A 346 -5.61 -3.18 -22.86
CA GLY A 346 -5.09 -2.36 -21.77
C GLY A 346 -4.87 -3.18 -20.49
N PHE A 347 -5.82 -4.07 -20.19
CA PHE A 347 -5.71 -5.01 -19.07
C PHE A 347 -4.52 -5.97 -19.23
N SER A 348 -4.37 -6.56 -20.41
CA SER A 348 -3.32 -7.52 -20.70
C SER A 348 -1.94 -6.86 -20.69
N ALA A 349 -1.82 -5.66 -21.26
CA ALA A 349 -0.57 -4.90 -21.30
C ALA A 349 -0.03 -4.66 -19.90
N GLU A 350 -0.88 -4.29 -18.94
CA GLU A 350 -0.44 -4.16 -17.55
C GLU A 350 -0.05 -5.50 -16.94
N LYS A 351 -0.79 -6.59 -17.18
CA LYS A 351 -0.39 -7.90 -16.63
C LYS A 351 0.96 -8.39 -17.16
N PHE A 352 1.25 -8.17 -18.44
CA PHE A 352 2.50 -8.60 -19.06
C PHE A 352 3.67 -7.67 -18.75
N LEU A 353 3.56 -6.38 -19.09
CA LEU A 353 4.66 -5.42 -18.94
C LEU A 353 4.76 -4.85 -17.52
N GLY A 354 3.66 -4.82 -16.76
CA GLY A 354 3.70 -4.46 -15.34
C GLY A 354 4.58 -5.42 -14.56
N SER A 355 4.57 -6.72 -14.87
CA SER A 355 5.40 -7.71 -14.18
C SER A 355 6.91 -7.50 -14.35
N THR A 356 7.37 -7.06 -15.53
CA THR A 356 8.78 -6.78 -15.79
C THR A 356 9.20 -5.47 -15.14
N MET A 357 8.33 -4.46 -15.20
CA MET A 357 8.58 -3.15 -14.62
C MET A 357 8.52 -3.19 -13.08
N ASP A 358 7.63 -3.98 -12.49
CA ASP A 358 7.56 -4.25 -11.06
C ASP A 358 8.87 -4.89 -10.56
N ARG A 359 9.51 -5.78 -11.34
CA ARG A 359 10.84 -6.36 -11.00
C ARG A 359 11.97 -5.33 -11.04
N VAL A 360 11.92 -4.37 -11.97
CA VAL A 360 12.91 -3.30 -12.06
C VAL A 360 12.74 -2.35 -10.87
N MET A 361 11.50 -1.93 -10.60
CA MET A 361 11.17 -1.08 -9.46
C MET A 361 11.51 -1.76 -8.14
N SER A 362 11.21 -3.06 -7.97
CA SER A 362 11.56 -3.79 -6.75
C SER A 362 13.08 -3.83 -6.53
N LYS A 363 13.88 -3.99 -7.59
CA LYS A 363 15.35 -3.93 -7.48
C LYS A 363 15.84 -2.54 -7.11
N LEU A 364 15.27 -1.48 -7.69
CA LEU A 364 15.61 -0.10 -7.35
C LEU A 364 15.25 0.23 -5.89
N PHE A 365 14.07 -0.21 -5.44
CA PHE A 365 13.65 -0.02 -4.05
C PHE A 365 14.50 -0.85 -3.07
N VAL A 366 14.81 -2.11 -3.38
CA VAL A 366 15.69 -2.95 -2.53
C VAL A 366 17.11 -2.38 -2.45
N LEU A 367 17.62 -1.79 -3.53
CA LEU A 367 18.91 -1.09 -3.50
C LEU A 367 18.84 0.16 -2.61
N SER A 368 17.71 0.87 -2.59
CA SER A 368 17.50 2.00 -1.67
C SER A 368 17.25 1.59 -0.21
N GLU A 369 16.68 0.40 0.03
CA GLU A 369 16.40 -0.10 1.38
C GLU A 369 17.60 -0.82 2.01
N LYS A 370 18.59 -1.26 1.23
CA LYS A 370 19.82 -1.88 1.75
C LYS A 370 20.65 -0.96 2.66
N GLU A 371 20.33 0.33 2.71
CA GLU A 371 20.93 1.26 3.68
C GLU A 371 20.28 1.18 5.08
N GLU A 372 19.12 0.54 5.23
CA GLU A 372 18.50 0.29 6.54
C GLU A 372 18.92 -1.09 7.09
N HIS A 373 19.56 -1.07 8.28
CA HIS A 373 20.13 -2.23 8.95
C HIS A 373 19.18 -3.44 9.08
N SER A 374 19.78 -4.61 8.83
CA SER A 374 19.36 -6.01 9.03
C SER A 374 18.53 -6.26 10.31
N PRO A 375 17.69 -7.32 10.38
CA PRO A 375 16.90 -7.64 11.57
C PRO A 375 17.82 -7.77 12.78
N GLY A 376 17.50 -7.02 13.83
CA GLY A 376 18.31 -6.89 15.03
C GLY A 376 18.67 -8.25 15.62
N ILE A 377 19.97 -8.53 15.61
CA ILE A 377 20.57 -9.52 16.50
C ILE A 377 20.29 -9.06 17.93
N PRO A 378 19.83 -9.93 18.85
CA PRO A 378 19.64 -9.55 20.24
C PRO A 378 20.95 -8.96 20.79
N PRO A 379 20.91 -7.86 21.56
CA PRO A 379 22.11 -7.19 22.02
C PRO A 379 22.86 -8.10 22.99
N THR A 380 24.04 -8.59 22.60
CA THR A 380 24.89 -9.45 23.44
C THR A 380 25.57 -8.69 24.59
N THR A 381 25.46 -7.37 24.63
CA THR A 381 26.02 -6.53 25.72
C THR A 381 25.35 -5.15 25.73
N PRO A 382 24.96 -4.59 26.89
CA PRO A 382 24.49 -3.23 26.98
C PRO A 382 25.73 -2.33 26.84
N ALA A 383 25.87 -1.64 25.70
CA ALA A 383 26.90 -0.62 25.59
C ALA A 383 26.58 0.49 26.62
N PRO A 384 27.54 0.87 27.49
CA PRO A 384 27.34 1.96 28.41
C PRO A 384 27.14 3.24 27.59
N GLY A 385 25.92 3.78 27.63
CA GLY A 385 25.55 4.95 26.83
C GLY A 385 25.16 4.63 25.38
N ALA A 386 24.52 3.49 25.09
CA ALA A 386 23.89 3.22 23.80
C ALA A 386 22.88 4.33 23.45
N SER A 387 23.38 5.38 22.82
CA SER A 387 22.56 6.47 22.31
C SER A 387 21.54 5.89 21.33
N ARG A 388 20.29 6.35 21.43
CA ARG A 388 19.18 6.00 20.54
C ARG A 388 19.68 5.89 19.08
N PRO A 389 19.33 4.82 18.34
CA PRO A 389 19.63 4.72 16.92
C PRO A 389 19.22 6.02 16.20
N ALA A 390 20.10 6.55 15.33
CA ALA A 390 19.97 7.87 14.72
C ALA A 390 18.62 8.13 13.99
N PHE A 391 17.92 7.06 13.58
CA PHE A 391 16.59 7.11 13.00
C PHE A 391 15.54 7.74 13.94
N TRP A 392 15.58 7.43 15.24
CA TRP A 392 14.60 7.90 16.22
C TRP A 392 14.79 9.37 16.62
N ARG A 393 16.01 9.89 16.49
CA ARG A 393 16.27 11.33 16.65
C ARG A 393 15.56 12.19 15.59
N ARG A 394 15.22 11.64 14.42
CA ARG A 394 14.48 12.38 13.36
C ARG A 394 12.97 12.38 13.53
N ALA A 395 12.39 11.42 14.25
CA ALA A 395 10.95 11.43 14.56
C ALA A 395 10.62 12.36 15.74
N GLU A 396 11.63 12.76 16.52
CA GLU A 396 11.53 13.59 17.72
C GLU A 396 11.93 15.06 17.50
N ALA A 397 12.54 15.37 16.35
CA ALA A 397 12.88 16.71 15.86
C ALA A 397 11.86 17.18 14.83
#